data_AF-A0ABD0P5M8-F1
#
_entry.id   AF-A0ABD0P5M8-F1
#
_cell.length_a   1.000
_cell.length_b   1.000
_cell.length_c   1.000
_cell.angle_alpha   90.00
_cell.angle_beta   90.00
_cell.angle_gamma   90.00
#
_symmetry.space_group_name_H-M   'P 1'
#
loop_
_entity.id
_entity.type
_entity.pdbx_description
1 polymer ?
#
loop_
_entity_poly.entity_id
_entity_poly.type
_entity_poly.pdbx_seq_one_letter_code
_entity_poly.pdbx_strand_id
1 'polypeptide(L)'
;MHVNDDLLSKVDQQVLDLWNKQAVKKDGHYTLPIPFKEHPLQIPSNYTMAEHRLDLLGKRLKKDPILLQKYTEGIRDSLQKGYAEEVVDINREYGRMWYLPHHPVLHPRKPEKVRIVFDCAARYQGTSLNDHIHQGPDLTNKLLGVLLKFRQETIALNADIESMFYQVRVPSDERDVLRFLWWEDDDPDKPPKHYRMTAHLFGGVWSPSAANFALQRVAEDNQGNCSDDTVKTVKQNFYVDDCLKSVSNEKDAIELASELRDLLSRKSLL
;
A
#
# COMPACT_ATOMS: atom_id res chain seq x y z
N MET A 1 15.44 -17.95 -5.58
CA MET A 1 15.17 -17.41 -4.24
C MET A 1 16.29 -17.90 -3.34
N HIS A 2 17.07 -17.01 -2.73
CA HIS A 2 17.73 -17.34 -1.47
C HIS A 2 17.24 -16.30 -0.45
N VAL A 3 15.92 -16.25 -0.28
CA VAL A 3 15.43 -16.15 1.10
C VAL A 3 15.97 -17.43 1.71
N ASN A 4 16.86 -17.33 2.69
CA ASN A 4 17.23 -18.53 3.45
C ASN A 4 15.91 -19.04 4.03
N ASP A 5 15.35 -20.11 3.46
CA ASP A 5 14.11 -20.72 3.96
C ASP A 5 14.25 -21.06 5.45
N ASP A 6 15.49 -21.25 5.92
CA ASP A 6 15.90 -21.43 7.31
C ASP A 6 15.68 -20.21 8.24
N LEU A 7 15.30 -19.03 7.72
CA LEU A 7 15.10 -17.80 8.51
C LEU A 7 13.64 -17.32 8.58
N LEU A 8 12.72 -17.91 7.82
CA LEU A 8 11.31 -17.52 7.85
C LEU A 8 10.59 -18.17 9.03
N SER A 9 9.80 -17.39 9.78
CA SER A 9 8.95 -17.96 10.82
C SER A 9 7.84 -18.81 10.20
N LYS A 10 7.24 -19.71 10.99
CA LYS A 10 6.05 -20.46 10.54
C LYS A 10 4.90 -19.53 10.13
N VAL A 11 4.78 -18.38 10.79
CA VAL A 11 3.78 -17.35 10.46
C VAL A 11 4.09 -16.73 9.11
N ASP A 12 5.35 -16.42 8.82
CA ASP A 12 5.75 -15.86 7.52
C ASP A 12 5.47 -16.84 6.38
N GLN A 13 5.77 -18.13 6.60
CA GLN A 13 5.45 -19.19 5.64
C GLN A 13 3.95 -19.30 5.38
N GLN A 14 3.11 -19.20 6.42
CA GLN A 14 1.65 -19.20 6.27
C GLN A 14 1.15 -18.01 5.44
N VAL A 15 1.72 -16.82 5.64
CA VAL A 15 1.36 -15.62 4.86
C VAL A 15 1.80 -15.78 3.39
N LEU A 16 3.00 -16.29 3.15
CA LEU A 16 3.47 -16.57 1.78
C LEU A 16 2.62 -17.64 1.09
N ASP A 17 2.25 -18.71 1.79
CA ASP A 17 1.38 -19.76 1.27
C ASP A 17 -0.01 -19.21 0.90
N LEU A 18 -0.56 -18.33 1.73
CA LEU A 18 -1.81 -17.63 1.46
C LEU A 18 -1.71 -16.86 0.14
N TRP A 19 -0.71 -15.99 0.00
CA TRP A 19 -0.54 -15.18 -1.21
C TRP A 19 -0.17 -16.01 -2.43
N ASN A 20 0.68 -17.03 -2.31
CA ASN A 20 0.99 -17.93 -3.43
C ASN A 20 -0.25 -18.63 -3.98
N LYS A 21 -1.21 -18.99 -3.10
CA LYS A 21 -2.47 -19.65 -3.49
C LYS A 21 -3.52 -18.69 -4.03
N GLN A 22 -3.60 -17.48 -3.50
CA GLN A 22 -4.74 -16.58 -3.71
C GLN A 22 -4.42 -15.27 -4.44
N ALA A 23 -3.14 -14.91 -4.61
CA ALA A 23 -2.78 -13.72 -5.37
C ALA A 23 -3.20 -13.89 -6.83
N VAL A 24 -3.99 -12.93 -7.31
CA VAL A 24 -4.51 -12.93 -8.69
C VAL A 24 -4.26 -11.58 -9.33
N LYS A 25 -3.87 -11.58 -10.61
CA LYS A 25 -3.76 -10.37 -11.40
C LYS A 25 -5.11 -10.06 -12.05
N LYS A 26 -5.71 -8.91 -11.74
CA LYS A 26 -6.97 -8.41 -12.30
C LYS A 26 -6.82 -6.94 -12.67
N ASP A 27 -7.28 -6.57 -13.87
CA ASP A 27 -7.24 -5.19 -14.37
C ASP A 27 -5.84 -4.56 -14.24
N GLY A 28 -4.82 -5.36 -14.54
CA GLY A 28 -3.42 -4.99 -14.41
C GLY A 28 -2.86 -5.13 -12.99
N HIS A 29 -3.64 -4.99 -11.92
CA HIS A 29 -3.14 -5.01 -10.54
C HIS A 29 -3.11 -6.42 -9.94
N TYR A 30 -2.15 -6.68 -9.04
CA TYR A 30 -2.24 -7.85 -8.17
C TYR A 30 -3.24 -7.57 -7.06
N THR A 31 -4.13 -8.53 -6.82
CA THR A 31 -5.05 -8.55 -5.69
C THR A 31 -4.57 -9.59 -4.70
N LEU A 32 -4.26 -9.17 -3.46
CA LEU A 32 -3.76 -10.04 -2.40
C LEU A 32 -4.72 -9.99 -1.20
N PRO A 33 -5.11 -11.15 -0.63
CA PRO A 33 -5.88 -11.15 0.61
C PRO A 33 -5.06 -10.60 1.79
N ILE A 34 -5.77 -10.00 2.76
CA ILE A 34 -5.21 -9.55 4.02
C ILE A 34 -4.95 -10.78 4.89
N PRO A 35 -3.72 -10.95 5.43
CA PRO A 35 -3.37 -12.12 6.23
C PRO A 35 -3.90 -12.01 7.67
N PHE A 36 -5.21 -12.14 7.85
CA PHE A 36 -5.83 -12.11 9.18
C PHE A 36 -5.31 -13.25 10.07
N LYS A 37 -5.16 -12.97 11.37
CA LYS A 37 -4.78 -13.98 12.37
C LYS A 37 -5.90 -14.97 12.66
N GLU A 38 -7.14 -14.55 12.43
CA GLU A 38 -8.35 -15.32 12.71
C GLU A 38 -9.34 -15.20 11.55
N HIS A 39 -9.99 -16.32 11.21
CA HIS A 39 -11.03 -16.38 10.19
C HIS A 39 -12.26 -17.10 10.75
N PRO A 40 -13.43 -16.43 10.90
CA PRO A 40 -13.66 -15.02 10.59
C PRO A 40 -13.03 -14.06 11.61
N LEU A 41 -12.51 -12.92 11.14
CA LEU A 41 -12.02 -11.85 12.01
C LEU A 41 -13.12 -11.42 12.98
N GLN A 42 -12.78 -11.42 14.27
CA GLN A 42 -13.63 -10.94 15.35
C GLN A 42 -13.07 -9.61 15.84
N ILE A 43 -13.74 -8.51 15.50
CA ILE A 43 -13.34 -7.16 15.91
C ILE A 43 -14.58 -6.32 16.22
N PRO A 44 -14.57 -5.48 17.28
CA PRO A 44 -15.71 -4.63 17.60
C PRO A 44 -15.89 -3.54 16.53
N SER A 45 -17.12 -3.05 16.37
CA SER A 45 -17.39 -1.86 15.55
C SER A 45 -16.84 -0.62 16.25
N ASN A 46 -15.89 0.06 15.60
CA ASN A 46 -15.23 1.25 16.14
C ASN A 46 -15.78 2.56 15.53
N TYR A 47 -16.96 2.53 14.90
CA TYR A 47 -17.55 3.69 14.19
C TYR A 47 -17.56 4.96 15.05
N THR A 48 -18.01 4.87 16.30
CA THR A 48 -18.10 6.02 17.23
C THR A 48 -16.73 6.66 17.49
N MET A 49 -15.66 5.86 17.52
CA MET A 49 -14.30 6.38 17.63
C MET A 49 -13.85 7.07 16.35
N ALA A 50 -14.11 6.47 15.18
CA ALA A 50 -13.74 7.06 13.90
C ALA A 50 -14.51 8.37 13.62
N GLU A 51 -15.80 8.43 13.93
CA GLU A 51 -16.63 9.63 13.82
C GLU A 51 -16.09 10.75 14.72
N HIS A 52 -15.81 10.45 16.00
CA HIS A 52 -15.21 11.43 16.89
C HIS A 52 -13.85 11.93 16.38
N ARG A 53 -13.03 11.06 15.80
CA ARG A 53 -11.73 11.44 15.19
C ARG A 53 -11.91 12.31 13.96
N LEU A 54 -12.92 12.04 13.14
CA LEU A 54 -13.29 12.87 12.00
C LEU A 54 -13.73 14.26 12.47
N ASP A 55 -14.57 14.38 13.51
CA ASP A 55 -14.98 15.68 14.06
C ASP A 55 -13.79 16.54 14.51
N LEU A 56 -12.82 15.91 15.19
CA LEU A 56 -11.59 16.59 15.60
C LEU A 56 -10.75 17.02 14.39
N LEU A 57 -10.68 16.17 13.35
CA LEU A 57 -10.03 16.52 12.10
C LEU A 57 -10.75 17.71 11.43
N GLY A 58 -12.07 17.71 11.37
CA GLY A 58 -12.87 18.82 10.81
C GLY A 58 -12.60 20.14 11.52
N LYS A 59 -12.61 20.15 12.86
CA LYS A 59 -12.25 21.33 13.66
C LYS A 59 -10.84 21.85 13.37
N ARG A 60 -9.89 20.95 13.07
CA ARG A 60 -8.53 21.32 12.68
C ARG A 60 -8.49 21.89 11.27
N LEU A 61 -9.11 21.22 10.31
CA LEU A 61 -9.10 21.63 8.89
C LEU A 61 -9.82 22.97 8.69
N LYS A 62 -10.93 23.24 9.41
CA LYS A 62 -11.61 24.55 9.34
C LYS A 62 -10.74 25.73 9.76
N LYS A 63 -9.72 25.50 10.61
CA LYS A 63 -8.78 26.54 11.05
C LYS A 63 -7.67 26.81 10.03
N ASP A 64 -7.51 25.92 9.05
CA ASP A 64 -6.47 26.00 8.03
C ASP A 64 -7.07 25.68 6.64
N PRO A 65 -7.62 26.69 5.94
CA PRO A 65 -8.26 26.50 4.64
C PRO A 65 -7.34 25.87 3.58
N ILE A 66 -6.04 26.13 3.65
CA ILE A 66 -5.06 25.58 2.72
C ILE A 66 -4.89 24.08 2.98
N LEU A 67 -4.78 23.69 4.25
CA LEU A 67 -4.72 22.28 4.62
C LEU A 67 -6.03 21.56 4.26
N LEU A 68 -7.19 22.17 4.52
CA LEU A 68 -8.50 21.62 4.13
C LEU A 68 -8.55 21.34 2.63
N GLN A 69 -8.21 22.33 1.79
CA GLN A 69 -8.19 22.18 0.34
C GLN A 69 -7.32 20.98 -0.09
N LYS A 70 -6.07 20.93 0.39
CA LYS A 70 -5.13 19.85 0.02
C LYS A 70 -5.57 18.48 0.53
N TYR A 71 -6.21 18.44 1.69
CA TYR A 71 -6.74 17.20 2.24
C TYR A 71 -7.89 16.69 1.38
N THR A 72 -8.83 17.58 1.04
CA THR A 72 -9.94 17.28 0.13
C THR A 72 -9.44 16.81 -1.24
N GLU A 73 -8.43 17.49 -1.81
CA GLU A 73 -7.78 17.05 -3.05
C GLU A 73 -7.18 15.65 -2.93
N GLY A 74 -6.53 15.32 -1.81
CA GLY A 74 -5.97 13.99 -1.57
C GLY A 74 -7.03 12.88 -1.44
N ILE A 75 -8.17 13.17 -0.79
CA ILE A 75 -9.29 12.23 -0.73
C ILE A 75 -9.90 12.03 -2.12
N ARG A 76 -10.16 13.12 -2.86
CA ARG A 76 -10.69 13.06 -4.23
C ARG A 76 -9.76 12.33 -5.19
N ASP A 77 -8.45 12.56 -5.12
CA ASP A 77 -7.45 11.83 -5.92
C ASP A 77 -7.49 10.32 -5.63
N SER A 78 -7.61 9.95 -4.35
CA SER A 78 -7.74 8.54 -3.94
C SER A 78 -9.00 7.89 -4.52
N LEU A 79 -10.12 8.60 -4.56
CA LEU A 79 -11.37 8.13 -5.17
C LEU A 79 -11.25 8.05 -6.69
N GLN A 80 -10.68 9.07 -7.33
CA GLN A 80 -10.52 9.15 -8.79
C GLN A 80 -9.59 8.07 -9.33
N LYS A 81 -8.47 7.78 -8.65
CA LYS A 81 -7.55 6.69 -8.98
C LYS A 81 -8.10 5.31 -8.60
N GLY A 82 -9.28 5.27 -7.98
CA GLY A 82 -9.95 4.06 -7.52
C GLY A 82 -9.24 3.38 -6.36
N TYR A 83 -8.35 4.05 -5.63
CA TYR A 83 -7.71 3.53 -4.41
C TYR A 83 -8.70 3.44 -3.24
N ALA A 84 -9.76 4.24 -3.29
CA ALA A 84 -10.90 4.19 -2.40
C ALA A 84 -12.21 4.21 -3.21
N GLU A 85 -13.29 3.75 -2.61
CA GLU A 85 -14.64 3.79 -3.18
C GLU A 85 -15.68 4.13 -2.10
N GLU A 86 -16.80 4.73 -2.49
CA GLU A 86 -17.95 4.98 -1.62
C GLU A 86 -18.69 3.66 -1.32
N VAL A 87 -19.13 3.50 -0.08
CA VAL A 87 -19.92 2.35 0.37
C VAL A 87 -21.40 2.63 0.17
N VAL A 88 -22.00 2.01 -0.85
CA VAL A 88 -23.43 2.22 -1.19
C VAL A 88 -24.37 1.42 -0.27
N ASP A 89 -23.94 0.24 0.19
CA ASP A 89 -24.76 -0.67 1.00
C ASP A 89 -24.25 -0.74 2.45
N ILE A 90 -24.64 0.26 3.24
CA ILE A 90 -24.19 0.44 4.63
C ILE A 90 -24.74 -0.70 5.53
N ASN A 91 -25.87 -1.29 5.15
CA ASN A 91 -26.64 -2.27 5.94
C ASN A 91 -26.28 -3.73 5.66
N ARG A 92 -25.20 -4.01 4.90
CA ARG A 92 -24.71 -5.38 4.77
C ARG A 92 -24.22 -5.90 6.13
N GLU A 93 -25.08 -6.64 6.80
CA GLU A 93 -24.72 -7.50 7.92
C GLU A 93 -23.97 -8.73 7.41
N TYR A 94 -22.69 -8.56 7.09
CA TYR A 94 -21.72 -9.63 7.25
C TYR A 94 -20.49 -9.01 7.89
N GLY A 95 -20.07 -9.58 9.03
CA GLY A 95 -19.15 -8.94 9.97
C GLY A 95 -17.81 -8.52 9.39
N ARG A 96 -16.99 -7.88 10.25
CA ARG A 96 -15.65 -7.32 9.98
C ARG A 96 -15.65 -5.90 9.40
N MET A 97 -16.47 -5.01 9.96
CA MET A 97 -16.36 -3.59 9.67
C MET A 97 -15.38 -2.92 10.63
N TRP A 98 -14.41 -2.20 10.08
CA TRP A 98 -13.51 -1.37 10.86
C TRP A 98 -13.27 -0.05 10.13
N TYR A 99 -13.44 1.05 10.86
CA TYR A 99 -13.24 2.41 10.36
C TYR A 99 -11.87 2.91 10.78
N LEU A 100 -11.04 3.24 9.79
CA LEU A 100 -9.71 3.78 9.95
C LEU A 100 -9.79 5.30 10.15
N PRO A 101 -9.40 5.82 11.33
CA PRO A 101 -9.15 7.24 11.46
C PRO A 101 -8.01 7.63 10.50
N HIS A 102 -8.08 8.83 9.94
CA HIS A 102 -7.02 9.35 9.08
C HIS A 102 -6.57 10.73 9.54
N HIS A 103 -5.33 11.07 9.22
CA HIS A 103 -4.72 12.33 9.65
C HIS A 103 -3.69 12.83 8.64
N PRO A 104 -3.43 14.16 8.60
CA PRO A 104 -2.42 14.71 7.71
C PRO A 104 -1.03 14.48 8.28
N VAL A 105 -0.12 13.99 7.44
CA VAL A 105 1.32 14.02 7.66
C VAL A 105 1.92 15.09 6.77
N LEU A 106 2.61 16.04 7.39
CA LEU A 106 3.27 17.15 6.73
C LEU A 106 4.77 16.88 6.69
N HIS A 107 5.38 17.02 5.52
CA HIS A 107 6.83 16.89 5.40
C HIS A 107 7.50 18.22 5.81
N PRO A 108 8.42 18.26 6.80
CA PRO A 108 9.00 19.52 7.30
C PRO A 108 9.69 20.37 6.23
N ARG A 109 10.27 19.73 5.21
CA ARG A 109 10.94 20.39 4.08
C ARG A 109 10.05 20.62 2.85
N LYS A 110 8.82 20.09 2.87
CA LYS A 110 7.84 20.14 1.79
C LYS A 110 6.43 20.30 2.38
N PRO A 111 6.19 21.39 3.15
CA PRO A 111 4.90 21.60 3.83
C PRO A 111 3.73 21.68 2.84
N GLU A 112 4.03 21.91 1.57
CA GLU A 112 3.05 21.90 0.50
C GLU A 112 2.49 20.52 0.16
N LYS A 113 3.24 19.44 0.46
CA LYS A 113 2.83 18.05 0.22
C LYS A 113 2.20 17.46 1.47
N VAL A 114 0.86 17.40 1.47
CA VAL A 114 0.08 16.73 2.51
C VAL A 114 -0.10 15.27 2.14
N ARG A 115 0.30 14.35 3.03
CA ARG A 115 -0.01 12.92 2.87
C ARG A 115 -1.12 12.54 3.84
N ILE A 116 -2.12 11.83 3.34
CA ILE A 116 -3.19 11.25 4.16
C ILE A 116 -2.71 9.89 4.63
N VAL A 117 -2.64 9.72 5.96
CA VAL A 117 -2.28 8.44 6.57
C VAL A 117 -3.48 7.90 7.34
N PHE A 118 -3.81 6.65 7.08
CA PHE A 118 -4.83 5.90 7.79
C PHE A 118 -4.19 5.17 8.97
N ASP A 119 -4.79 5.29 10.15
CA ASP A 119 -4.25 4.79 11.40
C ASP A 119 -4.80 3.39 11.73
N CYS A 120 -4.15 2.35 11.19
CA CYS A 120 -4.50 0.96 11.50
C CYS A 120 -4.09 0.53 12.92
N ALA A 121 -3.32 1.36 13.64
CA ALA A 121 -2.92 1.12 15.02
C ALA A 121 -3.87 1.79 16.04
N ALA A 122 -4.81 2.61 15.57
CA ALA A 122 -5.82 3.25 16.40
C ALA A 122 -6.56 2.18 17.23
N ARG A 123 -6.52 2.33 18.56
CA ARG A 123 -7.13 1.37 19.48
C ARG A 123 -8.58 1.74 19.78
N TYR A 124 -9.45 0.72 19.82
CA TYR A 124 -10.81 0.81 20.30
C TYR A 124 -11.15 -0.46 21.09
N GLN A 125 -11.77 -0.30 22.26
CA GLN A 125 -12.10 -1.42 23.17
C GLN A 125 -10.95 -2.41 23.40
N GLY A 126 -9.73 -1.87 23.57
CA GLY A 126 -8.55 -2.68 23.87
C GLY A 126 -7.89 -3.38 22.68
N THR A 127 -8.37 -3.20 21.44
CA THR A 127 -7.75 -3.77 20.23
C THR A 127 -7.55 -2.75 19.10
N SER A 128 -6.78 -3.09 18.07
CA SER A 128 -6.59 -2.33 16.83
C SER A 128 -6.59 -3.28 15.62
N LEU A 129 -6.77 -2.76 14.41
CA LEU A 129 -6.74 -3.61 13.21
C LEU A 129 -5.39 -4.33 13.05
N ASN A 130 -4.28 -3.64 13.32
CA ASN A 130 -2.94 -4.23 13.28
C ASN A 130 -2.76 -5.39 14.27
N ASP A 131 -3.46 -5.40 15.41
CA ASP A 131 -3.39 -6.51 16.38
C ASP A 131 -3.94 -7.82 15.80
N HIS A 132 -4.82 -7.75 14.80
CA HIS A 132 -5.52 -8.90 14.21
C HIS A 132 -4.95 -9.37 12.86
N ILE A 133 -3.86 -8.77 12.37
CA ILE A 133 -3.29 -9.09 11.05
C ILE A 133 -1.82 -9.51 11.22
N HIS A 134 -1.41 -10.55 10.51
CA HIS A 134 -0.01 -10.93 10.44
C HIS A 134 0.77 -9.93 9.58
N GLN A 135 1.92 -9.47 10.06
CA GLN A 135 2.79 -8.57 9.30
C GLN A 135 3.27 -9.21 7.99
N GLY A 136 3.48 -10.53 8.00
CA GLY A 136 4.17 -11.23 6.93
C GLY A 136 5.68 -10.99 6.93
N PRO A 137 6.40 -11.65 6.03
CA PRO A 137 7.86 -11.58 5.99
C PRO A 137 8.37 -10.19 5.59
N ASP A 138 9.52 -9.81 6.14
CA ASP A 138 10.31 -8.69 5.61
C ASP A 138 10.97 -9.10 4.29
N LEU A 139 10.27 -8.80 3.19
CA LEU A 139 10.73 -9.02 1.82
C LEU A 139 11.54 -7.84 1.26
N THR A 140 11.79 -6.81 2.06
CA THR A 140 12.50 -5.61 1.63
C THR A 140 13.99 -5.90 1.50
N ASN A 141 14.60 -5.51 0.38
CA ASN A 141 16.04 -5.58 0.25
C ASN A 141 16.72 -4.71 1.32
N LYS A 142 17.84 -5.17 1.87
CA LYS A 142 18.61 -4.35 2.83
C LYS A 142 19.17 -3.13 2.10
N LEU A 143 18.90 -1.94 2.62
CA LEU A 143 19.31 -0.66 2.01
C LEU A 143 20.81 -0.62 1.70
N LEU A 144 21.66 -1.11 2.62
CA LEU A 144 23.10 -1.19 2.38
C LEU A 144 23.43 -2.03 1.14
N GLY A 145 22.76 -3.17 0.95
CA GLY A 145 22.96 -4.02 -0.21
C GLY A 145 22.53 -3.36 -1.53
N VAL A 146 21.43 -2.58 -1.49
CA VAL A 146 20.98 -1.79 -2.65
C VAL A 146 22.00 -0.69 -2.97
N LEU A 147 22.44 0.07 -1.97
CA LEU A 147 23.42 1.16 -2.14
C LEU A 147 24.80 0.66 -2.61
N LEU A 148 25.24 -0.51 -2.14
CA LEU A 148 26.48 -1.12 -2.61
C LEU A 148 26.39 -1.48 -4.10
N LYS A 149 25.30 -2.12 -4.53
CA LYS A 149 25.06 -2.43 -5.96
C LYS A 149 24.99 -1.17 -6.82
N PHE A 150 24.33 -0.13 -6.33
CA PHE A 150 24.20 1.15 -7.03
C PHE A 150 25.54 1.85 -7.26
N ARG A 151 26.59 1.50 -6.51
CA ARG A 151 27.94 2.08 -6.65
C ARG A 151 28.90 1.21 -7.46
N GLN A 152 28.44 0.09 -8.03
CA GLN A 152 29.32 -0.86 -8.71
C GLN A 152 29.76 -0.39 -10.09
N GLU A 153 28.92 0.39 -10.78
CA GLU A 153 29.14 0.75 -12.18
C GLU A 153 29.13 2.27 -12.39
N THR A 154 29.45 2.70 -13.62
CA THR A 154 29.71 4.10 -13.99
C THR A 154 28.45 4.90 -14.26
N ILE A 155 27.38 4.28 -14.77
CA ILE A 155 26.13 4.96 -15.12
C ILE A 155 25.05 4.61 -14.11
N ALA A 156 24.51 5.63 -13.43
CA ALA A 156 23.50 5.49 -12.39
C ALA A 156 22.08 5.67 -12.94
N LEU A 157 21.17 4.81 -12.48
CA LEU A 157 19.73 4.85 -12.76
C LEU A 157 18.94 4.86 -11.45
N ASN A 158 17.91 5.70 -11.40
CA ASN A 158 16.92 5.70 -10.34
C ASN A 158 15.50 5.66 -10.91
N ALA A 159 14.59 5.01 -10.20
CA ALA A 159 13.16 5.04 -10.47
C ALA A 159 12.39 5.00 -9.15
N ASP A 160 11.15 5.47 -9.17
CA ASP A 160 10.25 5.49 -8.02
C ASP A 160 8.91 4.89 -8.46
N ILE A 161 8.35 4.00 -7.64
CA ILE A 161 7.01 3.45 -7.85
C ILE A 161 5.97 4.37 -7.20
N GLU A 162 5.19 5.06 -8.05
CA GLU A 162 4.14 5.94 -7.55
C GLU A 162 3.10 5.14 -6.74
N SER A 163 2.94 5.53 -5.48
CA SER A 163 1.90 4.99 -4.60
C SER A 163 1.96 3.46 -4.45
N MET A 164 3.15 2.89 -4.30
CA MET A 164 3.42 1.43 -4.29
C MET A 164 2.37 0.57 -3.58
N PHE A 165 1.94 0.95 -2.38
CA PHE A 165 0.97 0.16 -1.62
C PHE A 165 -0.41 0.15 -2.27
N TYR A 166 -0.86 1.29 -2.81
CA TYR A 166 -2.15 1.42 -3.49
C TYR A 166 -2.21 0.68 -4.83
N GLN A 167 -1.05 0.29 -5.38
CA GLN A 167 -0.97 -0.53 -6.58
C GLN A 167 -1.37 -1.99 -6.33
N VAL A 168 -1.40 -2.45 -5.08
CA VAL A 168 -1.83 -3.80 -4.72
C VAL A 168 -3.25 -3.76 -4.17
N ARG A 169 -4.18 -4.44 -4.83
CA ARG A 169 -5.61 -4.44 -4.51
C ARG A 169 -5.94 -5.41 -3.39
N VAL A 170 -7.05 -5.14 -2.70
CA VAL A 170 -7.65 -5.99 -1.67
C VAL A 170 -8.92 -6.65 -2.24
N PRO A 171 -9.14 -7.96 -1.99
CA PRO A 171 -10.38 -8.65 -2.35
C PRO A 171 -11.62 -7.92 -1.87
N SER A 172 -12.65 -7.86 -2.70
CA SER A 172 -13.85 -7.05 -2.44
C SER A 172 -14.59 -7.42 -1.15
N ASP A 173 -14.51 -8.68 -0.73
CA ASP A 173 -15.09 -9.25 0.49
C ASP A 173 -14.29 -8.92 1.75
N GLU A 174 -13.06 -8.40 1.62
CA GLU A 174 -12.21 -8.02 2.75
C GLU A 174 -12.09 -6.51 2.94
N ARG A 175 -12.56 -5.68 1.98
CA ARG A 175 -12.39 -4.22 2.01
C ARG A 175 -13.08 -3.51 3.18
N ASP A 176 -14.08 -4.13 3.79
CA ASP A 176 -14.87 -3.50 4.86
C ASP A 176 -14.12 -3.34 6.19
N VAL A 177 -12.98 -4.01 6.37
CA VAL A 177 -12.04 -3.72 7.47
C VAL A 177 -11.22 -2.45 7.24
N LEU A 178 -11.31 -1.86 6.05
CA LEU A 178 -10.56 -0.68 5.62
C LEU A 178 -11.50 0.50 5.33
N ARG A 179 -12.63 0.57 6.03
CA ARG A 179 -13.57 1.69 5.89
C ARG A 179 -12.96 2.96 6.46
N PHE A 180 -13.44 4.11 6.02
CA PHE A 180 -13.17 5.41 6.63
C PHE A 180 -14.36 6.33 6.41
N LEU A 181 -14.41 7.42 7.16
CA LEU A 181 -15.47 8.40 7.08
C LEU A 181 -14.95 9.67 6.42
N TRP A 182 -15.74 10.26 5.54
CA TRP A 182 -15.43 11.56 4.96
C TRP A 182 -16.72 12.34 4.71
N TRP A 183 -16.68 13.66 4.83
CA TRP A 183 -17.91 14.45 4.80
C TRP A 183 -18.58 14.48 3.44
N GLU A 184 -19.91 14.53 3.44
CA GLU A 184 -20.67 14.81 2.24
C GLU A 184 -20.25 16.14 1.60
N ASP A 185 -20.12 16.14 0.27
CA ASP A 185 -19.67 17.28 -0.53
C ASP A 185 -18.34 17.91 -0.05
N ASP A 186 -17.50 17.13 0.63
CA ASP A 186 -16.23 17.57 1.22
C ASP A 186 -16.37 18.70 2.26
N ASP A 187 -17.56 18.86 2.84
CA ASP A 187 -17.89 19.94 3.77
C ASP A 187 -17.85 19.45 5.23
N PRO A 188 -16.91 19.91 6.08
CA PRO A 188 -16.82 19.46 7.46
C PRO A 188 -17.96 19.92 8.39
N ASP A 189 -18.99 20.60 7.87
CA ASP A 189 -20.27 20.85 8.55
C ASP A 189 -21.39 19.86 8.16
N LYS A 190 -21.16 19.02 7.14
CA LYS A 190 -22.12 18.03 6.66
C LYS A 190 -21.92 16.66 7.30
N PRO A 191 -22.94 15.78 7.29
CA PRO A 191 -22.81 14.44 7.84
C PRO A 191 -21.73 13.62 7.10
N PRO A 192 -21.07 12.67 7.80
CA PRO A 192 -20.11 11.78 7.17
C PRO A 192 -20.80 10.78 6.23
N LYS A 193 -20.12 10.50 5.11
CA LYS A 193 -20.34 9.36 4.23
C LYS A 193 -19.31 8.26 4.50
N HIS A 194 -19.65 7.05 4.10
CA HIS A 194 -18.84 5.86 4.30
C HIS A 194 -18.04 5.56 3.04
N TYR A 195 -16.74 5.42 3.20
CA TYR A 195 -15.83 5.02 2.13
C TYR A 195 -15.02 3.81 2.58
N ARG A 196 -14.35 3.14 1.66
CA ARG A 196 -13.39 2.07 1.97
C ARG A 196 -12.24 2.05 0.98
N MET A 197 -11.07 1.66 1.47
CA MET A 197 -9.92 1.42 0.61
C MET A 197 -10.14 0.16 -0.24
N THR A 198 -9.73 0.21 -1.50
CA THR A 198 -9.77 -0.94 -2.43
C THR A 198 -8.39 -1.60 -2.58
N ALA A 199 -7.38 -1.01 -1.94
CA ALA A 199 -5.98 -1.38 -2.04
C ALA A 199 -5.31 -1.40 -0.67
N HIS A 200 -4.15 -2.06 -0.58
CA HIS A 200 -3.31 -1.99 0.60
C HIS A 200 -2.84 -0.55 0.82
N LEU A 201 -2.72 -0.14 2.08
CA LEU A 201 -2.56 1.27 2.45
C LEU A 201 -1.41 1.50 3.41
N PHE A 202 -0.95 2.76 3.47
CA PHE A 202 -0.04 3.22 4.52
C PHE A 202 -0.70 3.14 5.90
N GLY A 203 -0.02 2.53 6.86
CA GLY A 203 -0.47 2.38 8.25
C GLY A 203 -0.76 0.92 8.65
N GLY A 204 -1.05 0.05 7.68
CA GLY A 204 -1.18 -1.38 7.90
C GLY A 204 0.17 -2.08 8.06
N VAL A 205 0.33 -2.90 9.10
CA VAL A 205 1.58 -3.64 9.33
C VAL A 205 1.93 -4.61 8.19
N TRP A 206 0.93 -5.14 7.49
CA TRP A 206 1.11 -6.13 6.42
C TRP A 206 1.38 -5.51 5.05
N SER A 207 0.98 -4.24 4.84
CA SER A 207 1.03 -3.57 3.53
C SER A 207 2.43 -3.58 2.89
N PRO A 208 3.54 -3.33 3.64
CA PRO A 208 4.87 -3.40 3.05
C PRO A 208 5.23 -4.80 2.54
N SER A 209 4.85 -5.85 3.28
CA SER A 209 5.11 -7.23 2.89
C SER A 209 4.29 -7.60 1.64
N ALA A 210 3.00 -7.24 1.61
CA ALA A 210 2.12 -7.46 0.46
C ALA A 210 2.63 -6.74 -0.81
N ALA A 211 3.07 -5.49 -0.68
CA ALA A 211 3.61 -4.72 -1.80
C ALA A 211 4.91 -5.31 -2.36
N ASN A 212 5.84 -5.69 -1.48
CA ASN A 212 7.07 -6.35 -1.91
C ASN A 212 6.80 -7.74 -2.52
N PHE A 213 5.86 -8.50 -1.98
CA PHE A 213 5.44 -9.78 -2.59
C PHE A 213 4.92 -9.55 -4.01
N ALA A 214 4.03 -8.58 -4.21
CA ALA A 214 3.50 -8.28 -5.53
C ALA A 214 4.59 -7.83 -6.51
N LEU A 215 5.55 -7.00 -6.07
CA LEU A 215 6.70 -6.58 -6.89
C LEU A 215 7.57 -7.78 -7.30
N GLN A 216 7.86 -8.70 -6.37
CA GLN A 216 8.61 -9.91 -6.68
C GLN A 216 7.83 -10.85 -7.61
N ARG A 217 6.52 -10.96 -7.41
CA ARG A 217 5.63 -11.75 -8.27
C ARG A 217 5.55 -11.22 -9.69
N VAL A 218 5.57 -9.90 -9.89
CA VAL A 218 5.71 -9.28 -11.22
C VAL A 218 6.96 -9.82 -11.92
N ALA A 219 8.12 -9.83 -11.23
CA ALA A 219 9.36 -10.33 -11.82
C ALA A 219 9.29 -11.83 -12.16
N GLU A 220 8.63 -12.64 -11.33
CA GLU A 220 8.47 -14.09 -11.55
C GLU A 220 7.54 -14.42 -12.70
N ASP A 221 6.35 -13.82 -12.73
CA ASP A 221 5.34 -14.06 -13.75
C ASP A 221 5.77 -13.54 -15.14
N ASN A 222 6.86 -12.76 -15.21
CA ASN A 222 7.41 -12.20 -16.44
C ASN A 222 8.82 -12.70 -16.75
N GLN A 223 9.30 -13.72 -16.05
CA GLN A 223 10.57 -14.34 -16.37
C GLN A 223 10.51 -14.91 -17.80
N GLY A 224 11.48 -14.55 -18.64
CA GLY A 224 11.50 -14.88 -20.06
C GLY A 224 10.78 -13.88 -20.99
N ASN A 225 10.03 -12.91 -20.45
CA ASN A 225 9.39 -11.83 -21.22
C ASN A 225 10.19 -10.51 -21.21
N CYS A 226 11.26 -10.45 -20.42
CA CYS A 226 12.20 -9.34 -20.33
C CYS A 226 13.60 -9.90 -20.06
N SER A 227 14.63 -9.05 -20.09
CA SER A 227 16.00 -9.48 -19.81
C SER A 227 16.14 -10.00 -18.37
N ASP A 228 17.08 -10.91 -18.17
CA ASP A 228 17.43 -11.40 -16.83
C ASP A 228 17.92 -10.26 -15.91
N ASP A 229 18.55 -9.23 -16.47
CA ASP A 229 18.98 -8.06 -15.68
C ASP A 229 17.79 -7.24 -15.20
N THR A 230 16.72 -7.11 -16.00
CA THR A 230 15.46 -6.48 -15.57
C THR A 230 14.82 -7.24 -14.42
N VAL A 231 14.66 -8.57 -14.55
CA VAL A 231 14.12 -9.44 -13.49
C VAL A 231 14.97 -9.33 -12.21
N LYS A 232 16.29 -9.38 -12.36
CA LYS A 232 17.22 -9.26 -11.23
C LYS A 232 17.15 -7.88 -10.57
N THR A 233 17.01 -6.81 -11.37
CA THR A 233 16.90 -5.44 -10.88
C THR A 233 15.64 -5.28 -10.03
N VAL A 234 14.48 -5.74 -10.51
CA VAL A 234 13.24 -5.70 -9.71
C VAL A 234 13.42 -6.45 -8.38
N LYS A 235 14.04 -7.64 -8.42
CA LYS A 235 14.22 -8.46 -7.21
C LYS A 235 15.25 -7.90 -6.23
N GLN A 236 16.28 -7.20 -6.69
CA GLN A 236 17.49 -6.96 -5.89
C GLN A 236 17.88 -5.49 -5.71
N ASN A 237 17.28 -4.57 -6.44
CA ASN A 237 17.67 -3.16 -6.51
C ASN A 237 16.58 -2.18 -6.04
N PHE A 238 15.39 -2.67 -5.70
CA PHE A 238 14.37 -1.87 -5.03
C PHE A 238 14.57 -1.87 -3.52
N TYR A 239 14.49 -0.69 -2.91
CA TYR A 239 14.29 -0.46 -1.49
C TYR A 239 12.92 0.19 -1.30
N VAL A 240 11.92 -0.62 -0.94
CA VAL A 240 10.51 -0.19 -0.95
C VAL A 240 10.11 0.27 -2.36
N ASP A 241 9.77 1.55 -2.53
CA ASP A 241 9.35 2.20 -3.76
C ASP A 241 10.51 2.67 -4.65
N ASP A 242 11.70 2.88 -4.06
CA ASP A 242 12.88 3.39 -4.76
C ASP A 242 13.71 2.27 -5.41
N CYS A 243 13.89 2.31 -6.73
CA CYS A 243 14.87 1.50 -7.45
C CYS A 243 16.19 2.27 -7.60
N LEU A 244 17.31 1.64 -7.21
CA LEU A 244 18.65 2.17 -7.41
C LEU A 244 19.54 1.12 -8.09
N LYS A 245 19.97 1.42 -9.32
CA LYS A 245 20.76 0.51 -10.15
C LYS A 245 21.87 1.27 -10.87
N SER A 246 22.99 0.61 -11.11
CA SER A 246 24.04 1.13 -11.98
C SER A 246 24.41 0.10 -13.04
N VAL A 247 24.81 0.58 -14.22
CA VAL A 247 25.25 -0.22 -15.37
C VAL A 247 26.52 0.39 -16.00
N SER A 248 27.23 -0.40 -16.80
CA SER A 248 28.57 -0.05 -17.30
C SER A 248 28.58 0.97 -18.44
N ASN A 249 27.47 1.10 -19.17
CA ASN A 249 27.36 1.97 -20.34
C ASN A 249 25.93 2.49 -20.56
N GLU A 250 25.79 3.54 -21.36
CA GLU A 250 24.52 4.24 -21.59
C GLU A 250 23.49 3.39 -22.34
N LYS A 251 23.93 2.49 -23.23
CA LYS A 251 23.01 1.66 -24.02
C LYS A 251 22.25 0.69 -23.10
N ASP A 252 22.96 -0.02 -22.23
CA ASP A 252 22.35 -0.90 -21.23
C ASP A 252 21.40 -0.11 -20.31
N ALA A 253 21.75 1.14 -20.01
CA ALA A 253 20.94 1.98 -19.15
C ALA A 253 19.59 2.33 -19.78
N ILE A 254 19.59 2.68 -21.07
CA ILE A 254 18.39 3.01 -21.85
C ILE A 254 17.51 1.77 -22.02
N GLU A 255 18.12 0.62 -22.36
CA GLU A 255 17.41 -0.65 -22.53
C GLU A 255 16.75 -1.08 -21.21
N LEU A 256 17.51 -1.08 -20.11
CA LEU A 256 16.99 -1.44 -18.80
C LEU A 256 15.88 -0.50 -18.32
N ALA A 257 16.04 0.81 -18.52
CA ALA A 257 15.01 1.78 -18.15
C ALA A 257 13.71 1.56 -18.95
N SER A 258 13.82 1.24 -20.25
CA SER A 258 12.67 0.91 -21.09
C SER A 258 11.99 -0.38 -20.63
N GLU A 259 12.75 -1.45 -20.40
CA GLU A 259 12.21 -2.72 -19.96
C GLU A 259 11.57 -2.64 -18.57
N LEU A 260 12.19 -1.93 -17.61
CA LEU A 260 11.60 -1.69 -16.29
C LEU A 260 10.29 -0.93 -16.39
N ARG A 261 10.26 0.13 -17.21
CA ARG A 261 9.01 0.86 -17.46
C ARG A 261 7.97 -0.06 -18.07
N ASP A 262 8.29 -0.83 -19.10
CA ASP A 262 7.33 -1.75 -19.72
C ASP A 262 6.84 -2.82 -18.73
N LEU A 263 7.74 -3.42 -17.96
CA LEU A 263 7.43 -4.47 -17.00
C LEU A 263 6.52 -3.95 -15.87
N LEU A 264 6.77 -2.74 -15.36
CA LEU A 264 6.06 -2.17 -14.22
C LEU A 264 4.83 -1.34 -14.62
N SER A 265 4.83 -0.69 -15.80
CA SER A 265 3.70 0.11 -16.32
C SER A 265 2.63 -0.73 -17.01
N ARG A 266 3.00 -1.76 -17.80
CA ARG A 266 2.01 -2.62 -18.47
C ARG A 266 1.21 -3.48 -17.48
N LYS A 267 1.60 -3.46 -16.20
CA LYS A 267 1.23 -4.46 -15.20
C LYS A 267 1.05 -3.88 -13.79
N SER A 268 0.76 -2.59 -13.70
CA SER A 268 0.20 -1.88 -12.54
C SER A 268 1.04 -1.78 -11.28
N LEU A 269 2.30 -1.38 -11.41
CA LEU A 269 3.08 -0.84 -10.29
C LEU A 269 3.70 0.53 -10.60
N LEU A 270 3.57 1.07 -11.81
CA LEU A 270 3.97 2.44 -12.16
C LEU A 270 2.81 3.21 -12.79
#